data_AF-A0A6G0FDW7-F1
#
_entry.id   AF-A0A6G0FDW7-F1
#
_cell.length_a   1.000
_cell.length_b   1.000
_cell.length_c   1.000
_cell.angle_alpha   90.00
_cell.angle_beta   90.00
_cell.angle_gamma   90.00
#
_symmetry.space_group_name_H-M   'P 1'
#
loop_
_entity.id
_entity.type
_entity.pdbx_description
1 polymer ?
#
loop_
_entity_poly.entity_id
_entity_poly.type
_entity_poly.pdbx_seq_one_letter_code
_entity_poly.pdbx_strand_id
1 'polypeptide(L)'
;MALRSRFALSIAAGLLATAAAATPALADDEWGSGTGTESQGDWGGAQGVGGDWSGQGGEQNGQGASQGASQGAAQGDWGGGQGGNQQFTRGRVTAGTLLLRSAPNRGSQVIRVVHRGDRVRIFCKTRGESVQGNGNWYLLADGIWAWGSARYIDTFGHTPRWC
;
A
#
# COMPACT_ATOMS: atom_id res chain seq x y z
N MET A 1 -56.53 2.01 -11.78
CA MET A 1 -55.89 0.70 -12.03
C MET A 1 -54.87 0.46 -10.92
N ALA A 2 -55.20 -0.37 -9.94
CA ALA A 2 -54.33 -0.65 -8.78
C ALA A 2 -53.39 -1.82 -9.11
N LEU A 3 -52.08 -1.58 -9.13
CA LEU A 3 -51.08 -2.64 -9.25
C LEU A 3 -50.90 -3.32 -7.88
N ARG A 4 -51.42 -4.55 -7.77
CA ARG A 4 -51.19 -5.45 -6.64
C ARG A 4 -49.80 -6.05 -6.76
N SER A 5 -48.81 -5.47 -6.07
CA SER A 5 -47.48 -6.05 -5.95
C SER A 5 -47.50 -7.20 -4.94
N ARG A 6 -47.34 -8.44 -5.41
CA ARG A 6 -47.10 -9.61 -4.55
C ARG A 6 -45.60 -9.87 -4.51
N PHE A 7 -44.94 -9.39 -3.46
CA PHE A 7 -43.56 -9.75 -3.17
C PHE A 7 -43.54 -11.12 -2.46
N ALA A 8 -43.00 -12.14 -3.13
CA ALA A 8 -42.67 -13.41 -2.50
C ALA A 8 -41.36 -13.24 -1.71
N LEU A 9 -41.43 -13.32 -0.38
CA LEU A 9 -40.27 -13.44 0.49
C LEU A 9 -39.84 -14.92 0.54
N SER A 10 -38.70 -15.24 -0.07
CA SER A 10 -38.03 -16.53 0.15
C SER A 10 -36.99 -16.35 1.25
N ILE A 11 -37.29 -16.83 2.46
CA ILE A 11 -36.34 -16.93 3.57
C ILE A 11 -35.56 -18.23 3.36
N ALA A 12 -34.30 -18.13 2.97
CA ALA A 12 -33.37 -19.26 3.03
C ALA A 12 -32.53 -19.12 4.31
N ALA A 13 -32.86 -19.92 5.33
CA ALA A 13 -32.02 -20.09 6.51
C ALA A 13 -30.90 -21.10 6.18
N GLY A 14 -29.68 -20.61 5.98
CA GLY A 14 -28.49 -21.43 5.78
C GLY A 14 -27.66 -21.50 7.06
N LEU A 15 -27.45 -22.72 7.57
CA LEU A 15 -26.80 -23.04 8.84
C LEU A 15 -25.34 -22.60 8.92
N LEU A 16 -24.98 -22.06 10.09
CA LEU A 16 -23.63 -21.69 10.51
C LEU A 16 -22.88 -22.97 10.96
N ALA A 17 -21.80 -23.34 10.27
CA ALA A 17 -20.89 -24.40 10.73
C ALA A 17 -19.66 -23.75 11.37
N THR A 18 -19.61 -23.77 12.70
CA THR A 18 -18.44 -23.41 13.50
C THR A 18 -17.57 -24.63 13.71
N ALA A 19 -16.34 -24.60 13.18
CA ALA A 19 -15.27 -25.48 13.62
C ALA A 19 -14.05 -24.62 13.98
N ALA A 20 -13.88 -24.35 15.26
CA ALA A 20 -12.65 -23.82 15.83
C ALA A 20 -11.82 -25.01 16.33
N ALA A 21 -10.69 -25.29 15.67
CA ALA A 21 -9.66 -26.18 16.20
C ALA A 21 -8.43 -25.31 16.47
N ALA A 22 -8.24 -24.93 17.74
CA ALA A 22 -7.01 -24.31 18.19
C ALA A 22 -6.06 -25.41 18.67
N THR A 23 -5.03 -25.72 17.89
CA THR A 23 -3.89 -26.51 18.32
C THR A 23 -2.81 -25.57 18.84
N PRO A 24 -2.46 -25.57 20.14
CA PRO A 24 -1.22 -24.97 20.58
C PRO A 24 -0.07 -25.87 20.12
N ALA A 25 0.83 -25.34 19.29
CA ALA A 25 2.09 -25.98 18.96
C ALA A 25 3.23 -25.04 19.41
N LEU A 26 3.85 -25.50 20.50
CA LEU A 26 5.17 -25.26 21.10
C LEU A 26 6.11 -24.31 20.34
N ALA A 27 6.71 -23.40 21.10
CA ALA A 27 7.93 -22.72 20.72
C ALA A 27 9.09 -23.74 20.72
N ASP A 28 9.85 -23.79 19.63
CA ASP A 28 11.20 -24.32 19.60
C ASP A 28 12.15 -23.16 19.34
N ASP A 29 13.04 -22.96 20.30
CA ASP A 29 14.15 -22.04 20.25
C ASP A 29 15.24 -22.57 19.30
N GLU A 30 16.17 -21.69 18.93
CA GLU A 30 17.50 -22.05 18.43
C GLU A 30 17.64 -22.41 16.93
N TRP A 31 17.66 -21.38 16.07
CA TRP A 31 18.43 -21.44 14.83
C TRP A 31 19.81 -20.80 15.04
N GLY A 32 20.64 -21.50 15.80
CA GLY A 32 22.08 -21.31 15.85
C GLY A 32 22.76 -22.61 15.44
N SER A 33 23.21 -22.69 14.19
CA SER A 33 24.28 -23.58 13.70
C SER A 33 24.45 -23.26 12.20
N GLY A 34 25.47 -22.54 11.74
CA GLY A 34 26.86 -22.74 12.12
C GLY A 34 27.44 -23.90 11.31
N THR A 35 27.43 -23.78 9.98
CA THR A 35 28.21 -24.69 9.13
C THR A 35 29.68 -24.30 9.25
N GLY A 36 30.43 -25.19 9.90
CA GLY A 36 31.84 -25.02 10.16
C GLY A 36 32.66 -24.88 8.88
N THR A 37 33.68 -24.04 8.96
CA THR A 37 34.97 -24.38 8.39
C THR A 37 35.99 -23.90 9.41
N GLU A 38 36.58 -24.88 10.07
CA GLU A 38 37.83 -24.74 10.82
C GLU A 38 38.86 -23.93 10.02
N SER A 39 39.40 -22.88 10.61
CA SER A 39 40.69 -22.33 10.21
C SER A 39 41.39 -21.80 11.44
N GLN A 40 42.33 -22.65 11.82
CA GLN A 40 43.22 -22.68 12.94
C GLN A 40 44.41 -21.76 12.66
N GLY A 41 44.70 -20.81 13.56
CA GLY A 41 45.97 -20.08 13.62
C GLY A 41 46.30 -19.22 12.38
N ASP A 42 47.41 -18.52 12.27
CA ASP A 42 48.47 -18.06 13.16
C ASP A 42 49.50 -17.41 12.19
N TRP A 43 50.00 -16.19 12.47
CA TRP A 43 51.06 -15.46 11.72
C TRP A 43 50.78 -15.17 10.23
N GLY A 44 51.05 -13.98 9.68
CA GLY A 44 52.37 -13.36 9.56
C GLY A 44 52.87 -13.52 8.11
N GLY A 45 53.14 -12.41 7.42
CA GLY A 45 54.11 -12.36 6.32
C GLY A 45 53.64 -12.68 4.89
N ALA A 46 53.77 -11.66 4.04
CA ALA A 46 54.46 -11.66 2.74
C ALA A 46 53.96 -12.49 1.53
N GLN A 47 54.22 -11.89 0.34
CA GLN A 47 54.34 -12.45 -1.02
C GLN A 47 53.00 -12.75 -1.73
N GLY A 48 52.61 -11.97 -2.74
CA GLY A 48 53.13 -12.03 -4.13
C GLY A 48 52.35 -13.11 -4.87
N VAL A 49 51.61 -12.92 -5.96
CA VAL A 49 51.90 -12.42 -7.31
C VAL A 49 50.53 -12.51 -8.02
N GLY A 50 50.04 -11.48 -8.69
CA GLY A 50 50.12 -11.40 -10.15
C GLY A 50 48.76 -11.67 -10.82
N GLY A 51 48.20 -10.65 -11.47
CA GLY A 51 46.94 -10.74 -12.19
C GLY A 51 46.50 -9.38 -12.70
N ASP A 52 47.27 -8.86 -13.66
CA ASP A 52 47.02 -7.64 -14.43
C ASP A 52 45.69 -7.74 -15.20
N TRP A 53 44.78 -6.77 -14.99
CA TRP A 53 43.86 -6.29 -16.02
C TRP A 53 43.73 -4.77 -15.91
N SER A 54 44.60 -4.12 -16.68
CA SER A 54 44.53 -2.75 -17.19
C SER A 54 43.12 -2.21 -17.51
N GLY A 55 42.86 -0.97 -17.10
CA GLY A 55 41.63 -0.22 -17.39
C GLY A 55 41.69 1.21 -16.85
N GLN A 56 42.33 2.08 -17.61
CA GLN A 56 42.76 3.44 -17.31
C GLN A 56 41.62 4.48 -17.39
N GLY A 57 41.59 5.47 -16.48
CA GLY A 57 40.75 6.67 -16.61
C GLY A 57 40.52 7.42 -15.29
N GLY A 58 41.40 8.36 -14.95
CA GLY A 58 41.31 9.22 -13.76
C GLY A 58 40.69 10.61 -14.02
N GLU A 59 40.46 11.29 -12.90
CA GLU A 59 40.35 12.77 -12.69
C GLU A 59 39.04 13.44 -13.16
N GLN A 60 38.26 14.14 -12.32
CA GLN A 60 38.56 15.45 -11.70
C GLN A 60 37.54 15.73 -10.56
N ASN A 61 37.97 16.05 -9.33
CA ASN A 61 38.09 17.41 -8.76
C ASN A 61 36.80 18.26 -8.77
N GLY A 62 36.26 18.54 -7.57
CA GLY A 62 35.15 19.46 -7.34
C GLY A 62 34.95 19.74 -5.85
N GLN A 63 35.74 20.68 -5.34
CA GLN A 63 35.74 21.20 -3.97
C GLN A 63 34.43 21.96 -3.63
N GLY A 64 33.99 21.88 -2.38
CA GLY A 64 32.89 22.70 -1.87
C GLY A 64 32.61 22.48 -0.39
N ALA A 65 33.52 22.92 0.48
CA ALA A 65 33.25 23.05 1.90
C ALA A 65 32.51 24.38 2.19
N SER A 66 31.38 24.33 2.89
CA SER A 66 30.98 25.43 3.78
C SER A 66 30.06 24.92 4.90
N GLN A 67 30.45 25.32 6.11
CA GLN A 67 29.85 25.03 7.40
C GLN A 67 28.59 25.89 7.60
N GLY A 68 27.62 25.38 8.35
CA GLY A 68 26.48 26.17 8.80
C GLY A 68 25.52 25.37 9.67
N ALA A 69 25.76 25.32 10.97
CA ALA A 69 24.82 24.77 11.94
C ALA A 69 23.65 25.74 12.16
N SER A 70 22.40 25.24 12.09
CA SER A 70 21.29 25.77 12.89
C SER A 70 20.07 24.83 12.90
N GLN A 71 19.88 24.20 14.06
CA GLN A 71 18.63 23.98 14.78
C GLN A 71 17.31 24.18 14.01
N GLY A 72 16.49 23.12 13.92
CA GLY A 72 15.07 23.23 13.55
C GLY A 72 14.39 21.87 13.43
N ALA A 73 13.48 21.57 14.35
CA ALA A 73 12.75 20.31 14.42
C ALA A 73 11.71 20.14 13.30
N ALA A 74 11.42 18.87 12.99
CA ALA A 74 10.19 18.35 12.38
C ALA A 74 9.86 18.76 10.92
N GLN A 75 10.25 17.93 9.95
CA GLN A 75 9.41 17.63 8.80
C GLN A 75 9.86 16.29 8.20
N GLY A 76 9.00 15.28 8.22
CA GLY A 76 9.27 14.00 7.58
C GLY A 76 9.60 14.21 6.11
N ASP A 77 10.81 13.80 5.73
CA ASP A 77 11.33 13.75 4.38
C ASP A 77 10.48 12.79 3.54
N TRP A 78 9.73 13.35 2.58
CA TRP A 78 8.98 12.58 1.58
C TRP A 78 9.37 13.07 0.19
N GLY A 79 10.65 12.88 -0.16
CA GLY A 79 11.21 13.22 -1.46
C GLY A 79 12.01 12.07 -2.08
N GLY A 80 11.39 11.37 -3.03
CA GLY A 80 12.09 10.77 -4.18
C GLY A 80 12.89 9.48 -3.94
N GLY A 81 12.30 8.35 -4.32
CA GLY A 81 13.07 7.13 -4.65
C GLY A 81 12.66 6.65 -6.03
N GLN A 82 13.60 6.42 -6.93
CA GLN A 82 13.41 5.92 -8.29
C GLN A 82 13.26 4.38 -8.24
N GLY A 83 12.09 3.84 -8.62
CA GLY A 83 11.87 2.39 -8.68
C GLY A 83 10.39 2.04 -8.78
N GLY A 84 9.80 2.02 -9.99
CA GLY A 84 8.45 1.47 -10.24
C GLY A 84 7.30 1.99 -9.35
N ASN A 85 7.45 3.14 -8.68
CA ASN A 85 6.55 3.54 -7.59
C ASN A 85 5.14 3.85 -8.09
N GLN A 86 4.18 2.98 -7.79
CA GLN A 86 2.77 3.32 -7.97
C GLN A 86 2.42 4.50 -7.05
N GLN A 87 2.42 5.71 -7.62
CA GLN A 87 2.01 6.92 -6.93
C GLN A 87 0.50 6.84 -6.63
N PHE A 88 0.14 6.95 -5.35
CA PHE A 88 -1.24 7.03 -4.91
C PHE A 88 -1.72 8.48 -4.94
N THR A 89 -2.89 8.71 -5.54
CA THR A 89 -3.57 10.00 -5.40
C THR A 89 -4.12 10.12 -3.98
N ARG A 90 -4.10 11.33 -3.43
CA ARG A 90 -4.73 11.60 -2.13
C ARG A 90 -6.10 12.21 -2.33
N GLY A 91 -7.01 11.88 -1.44
CA GLY A 91 -8.35 12.45 -1.40
C GLY A 91 -8.85 12.69 0.01
N ARG A 92 -9.88 13.51 0.12
CA ARG A 92 -10.62 13.78 1.36
C ARG A 92 -12.09 13.48 1.15
N VAL A 93 -12.67 12.71 2.06
CA VAL A 93 -14.09 12.36 2.00
C VAL A 93 -14.95 13.57 2.35
N THR A 94 -15.95 13.86 1.52
CA THR A 94 -16.85 15.03 1.68
C THR A 94 -18.25 14.64 2.15
N ALA A 95 -18.68 13.40 1.93
CA ALA A 95 -19.95 12.87 2.47
C ALA A 95 -19.86 12.66 3.98
N GLY A 96 -21.00 12.79 4.69
CA GLY A 96 -21.07 12.44 6.12
C GLY A 96 -20.69 10.99 6.38
N THR A 97 -21.19 10.10 5.53
CA THR A 97 -20.88 8.67 5.52
C THR A 97 -20.72 8.21 4.08
N LEU A 98 -19.62 7.52 3.78
CA LEU A 98 -19.34 6.92 2.49
C LEU A 98 -19.12 5.42 2.67
N LEU A 99 -19.99 4.63 2.04
CA LEU A 99 -19.90 3.18 2.01
C LEU A 99 -18.91 2.75 0.94
N LEU A 100 -17.85 2.07 1.35
CA LEU A 100 -16.86 1.48 0.47
C LEU A 100 -17.27 0.06 0.12
N ARG A 101 -17.14 -0.31 -1.15
CA ARG A 101 -17.81 -1.50 -1.68
C ARG A 101 -16.89 -2.44 -2.44
N SER A 102 -17.33 -3.67 -2.64
CA SER A 102 -16.57 -4.68 -3.38
C SER A 102 -16.52 -4.44 -4.90
N ALA A 103 -17.47 -3.68 -5.46
CA ALA A 103 -17.50 -3.30 -6.87
C ALA A 103 -17.94 -1.84 -7.06
N PRO A 104 -17.67 -1.21 -8.23
CA PRO A 104 -18.01 0.19 -8.50
C PRO A 104 -19.51 0.39 -8.82
N ASN A 105 -20.38 -0.09 -7.94
CA ASN A 105 -21.83 0.08 -7.99
C ASN A 105 -22.43 0.06 -6.58
N ARG A 106 -23.60 0.68 -6.40
CA ARG A 106 -24.28 0.83 -5.11
C ARG A 106 -24.97 -0.44 -4.61
N GLY A 107 -25.11 -1.46 -5.45
CA GLY A 107 -25.72 -2.74 -5.08
C GLY A 107 -24.72 -3.74 -4.48
N SER A 108 -23.42 -3.54 -4.69
CA SER A 108 -22.38 -4.46 -4.22
C SER A 108 -22.15 -4.39 -2.70
N GLN A 109 -21.60 -5.47 -2.15
CA GLN A 109 -21.34 -5.61 -0.72
C GLN A 109 -20.56 -4.43 -0.15
N VAL A 110 -21.01 -3.92 0.99
CA VAL A 110 -20.28 -2.90 1.76
C VAL A 110 -19.14 -3.59 2.50
N ILE A 111 -17.90 -3.17 2.22
CA ILE A 111 -16.68 -3.68 2.84
C ILE A 111 -16.33 -2.86 4.08
N ARG A 112 -16.49 -1.53 3.99
CA ARG A 112 -16.09 -0.59 5.04
C ARG A 112 -16.86 0.71 4.93
N VAL A 113 -16.82 1.50 6.00
CA VAL A 113 -17.37 2.85 6.05
C VAL A 113 -16.26 3.85 6.32
N VAL A 114 -16.30 4.99 5.64
CA VAL A 114 -15.47 6.17 5.92
C VAL A 114 -16.36 7.39 6.11
N HIS A 115 -15.86 8.38 6.84
CA HIS A 115 -16.61 9.54 7.27
C HIS A 115 -16.04 10.83 6.69
N ARG A 116 -16.83 11.90 6.78
CA ARG A 116 -16.41 13.23 6.35
C ARG A 116 -15.07 13.61 6.98
N GLY A 117 -14.14 14.05 6.14
CA GLY A 117 -12.83 14.51 6.57
C GLY A 117 -11.75 13.45 6.53
N ASP A 118 -12.11 12.16 6.44
CA ASP A 118 -11.15 11.08 6.31
C ASP A 118 -10.27 11.30 5.08
N ARG A 119 -8.95 11.14 5.28
CA ARG A 119 -7.96 11.16 4.20
C ARG A 119 -7.81 9.77 3.65
N VAL A 120 -7.82 9.67 2.33
CA VAL A 120 -7.74 8.40 1.61
C VAL A 120 -6.65 8.40 0.56
N ARG A 121 -6.04 7.24 0.35
CA ARG A 121 -5.12 6.91 -0.74
C ARG A 121 -5.90 6.17 -1.82
N ILE A 122 -5.81 6.71 -3.03
CA ILE A 122 -6.52 6.23 -4.20
C ILE A 122 -5.48 5.62 -5.14
N PHE A 123 -5.70 4.36 -5.51
CA PHE A 123 -4.81 3.63 -6.41
C PHE A 123 -5.11 3.93 -7.88
N CYS A 124 -6.38 3.86 -8.27
CA CYS A 124 -6.84 4.15 -9.62
C CYS A 124 -8.33 4.49 -9.64
N LYS A 125 -8.82 4.94 -10.81
CA LYS A 125 -10.22 5.23 -11.07
C LYS A 125 -10.80 4.35 -12.17
N THR A 126 -12.10 4.07 -12.10
CA THR A 126 -12.84 3.35 -13.16
C THR A 126 -14.22 3.96 -13.38
N ARG A 127 -14.91 3.51 -14.44
CA ARG A 127 -16.32 3.80 -14.68
C ARG A 127 -17.19 2.77 -13.97
N GLY A 128 -18.29 3.22 -13.40
CA GLY A 128 -19.26 2.38 -12.72
C GLY A 128 -20.65 3.00 -12.70
N GLU A 129 -21.47 2.56 -11.76
CA GLU A 129 -22.82 3.11 -11.60
C GLU A 129 -22.78 4.62 -11.30
N SER A 130 -23.66 5.39 -11.92
CA SER A 130 -23.73 6.83 -11.69
C SER A 130 -24.31 7.15 -10.31
N VAL A 131 -23.60 7.97 -9.55
CA VAL A 131 -24.04 8.50 -8.27
C VAL A 131 -24.18 10.01 -8.42
N GLN A 132 -25.42 10.50 -8.41
CA GLN A 132 -25.76 11.91 -8.61
C GLN A 132 -25.08 12.53 -9.84
N GLY A 133 -25.11 11.81 -10.97
CA GLY A 133 -24.51 12.28 -12.23
C GLY A 133 -23.01 12.02 -12.39
N ASN A 134 -22.33 11.50 -11.36
CA ASN A 134 -20.91 11.13 -11.45
C ASN A 134 -20.76 9.60 -11.45
N GLY A 135 -20.29 9.05 -12.58
CA GLY A 135 -20.04 7.61 -12.77
C GLY A 135 -18.60 7.17 -12.52
N ASN A 136 -17.74 8.04 -11.98
CA ASN A 136 -16.38 7.66 -11.63
C ASN A 136 -16.33 7.04 -10.23
N TRP A 137 -15.52 6.01 -10.09
CA TRP A 137 -15.26 5.31 -8.83
C TRP A 137 -13.76 5.21 -8.59
N TYR A 138 -13.36 5.28 -7.33
CA TYR A 138 -11.96 5.20 -6.89
C TYR A 138 -11.71 3.93 -6.10
N LEU A 139 -10.65 3.22 -6.46
CA LEU A 139 -10.16 2.09 -5.68
C LEU A 139 -9.25 2.61 -4.58
N LEU A 140 -9.68 2.43 -3.34
CA LEU A 140 -9.03 2.97 -2.14
C LEU A 140 -8.10 1.91 -1.55
N ALA A 141 -6.90 2.34 -1.13
CA ALA A 141 -5.85 1.47 -0.64
C ALA A 141 -5.56 1.64 0.87
N ASP A 142 -6.47 2.27 1.60
CA ASP A 142 -6.40 2.38 3.06
C ASP A 142 -7.10 1.19 3.70
N GLY A 143 -6.31 0.21 4.13
CA GLY A 143 -6.82 -1.06 4.64
C GLY A 143 -7.25 -2.00 3.51
N ILE A 144 -8.42 -2.64 3.68
CA ILE A 144 -8.98 -3.54 2.66
C ILE A 144 -9.39 -2.71 1.44
N TRP A 145 -8.93 -3.16 0.27
CA TRP A 145 -9.18 -2.51 -1.00
C TRP A 145 -10.68 -2.50 -1.29
N ALA A 146 -11.22 -1.31 -1.56
CA ALA A 146 -12.64 -1.13 -1.78
C ALA A 146 -12.93 0.10 -2.64
N TRP A 147 -14.07 0.08 -3.31
CA TRP A 147 -14.52 1.12 -4.21
C TRP A 147 -15.33 2.19 -3.48
N GLY A 148 -14.92 3.45 -3.63
CA GLY A 148 -15.69 4.61 -3.20
C GLY A 148 -16.12 5.45 -4.40
N SER A 149 -17.34 5.99 -4.37
CA SER A 149 -17.80 6.89 -5.43
C SER A 149 -16.98 8.18 -5.43
N ALA A 150 -16.45 8.57 -6.60
CA ALA A 150 -15.72 9.82 -6.78
C ALA A 150 -16.58 11.06 -6.49
N ARG A 151 -17.91 10.91 -6.49
CA ARG A 151 -18.86 11.96 -6.13
C ARG A 151 -18.58 12.57 -4.75
N TYR A 152 -18.03 11.76 -3.84
CA TYR A 152 -17.89 12.06 -2.42
C TYR A 152 -16.44 12.13 -1.94
N ILE A 153 -15.48 12.17 -2.86
CA ILE A 153 -14.05 12.26 -2.54
C ILE A 153 -13.47 13.42 -3.32
N ASP A 154 -12.97 14.42 -2.60
CA ASP A 154 -12.25 15.55 -3.19
C ASP A 154 -10.76 15.19 -3.29
N THR A 155 -10.23 15.12 -4.50
CA THR A 155 -8.85 14.69 -4.77
C THR A 155 -7.90 15.88 -4.78
N PHE A 156 -6.71 15.72 -4.22
CA PHE A 156 -5.67 16.74 -4.22
C PHE A 156 -4.28 16.15 -4.56
N GLY A 157 -3.48 16.96 -5.25
CA GLY A 157 -2.23 16.50 -5.88
C GLY A 157 -2.46 16.04 -7.31
N HIS A 158 -1.95 14.87 -7.67
CA HIS A 158 -2.09 14.31 -9.02
C HIS A 158 -3.42 13.58 -9.20
N THR A 159 -3.97 13.61 -10.41
CA THR A 159 -5.21 12.92 -10.77
C THR A 159 -5.03 11.39 -10.75
N PRO A 160 -5.99 10.61 -10.22
CA PRO A 160 -5.89 9.16 -10.24
C PRO A 160 -5.83 8.62 -11.68
N ARG A 161 -4.91 7.69 -11.93
CA ARG A 161 -4.82 6.96 -13.19
C ARG A 161 -6.02 6.04 -13.39
N TRP A 162 -6.29 5.65 -14.63
CA TRP A 162 -7.29 4.61 -14.92
C TRP A 162 -6.80 3.25 -14.42
N CYS A 163 -7.75 2.47 -13.89
CA CYS A 163 -7.70 1.03 -13.97
C CYS A 163 -8.13 0.67 -15.40
#